data_AF-A0A4R6BJ40-F1
#
_entry.id   AF-A0A4R6BJ40-F1
#
_cell.length_a   1.000
_cell.length_b   1.000
_cell.length_c   1.000
_cell.angle_alpha   90.00
_cell.angle_beta   90.00
_cell.angle_gamma   90.00
#
_symmetry.space_group_name_H-M   'P 1'
#
loop_
_entity.id
_entity.type
_entity.pdbx_description
1 polymer ?
#
loop_
_entity_poly.entity_id
_entity_poly.type
_entity_poly.pdbx_seq_one_letter_code
_entity_poly.pdbx_strand_id
1 'polypeptide(L)'
;MKPSNETTEEKMTTEKPVTEKPTTEEVTTEETMTEKPTSEAKKKDTDEVAKEKEDAANSDKIEGFSFVDTKGRVNISSQAFMDYYFSGNRRTKFANIKQGITRNQVEAVYDKSQGVGQSAQTGVGERYGDIVVVYNQQDIVDTILLNPTEKLNVEDIRRLYGEPTLDEHQYMKEGIAAGKGGAYMPTFIYDGNNQNGYHVSVTFTGIDVYVRAIETDEGDLSPQTTQNQTKDETVQNHQNQVTEEQVRAFVLKVGKPDEVNDVDYKLHHIEGYNNSTRHD
;
A
#
# COMPACT_ATOMS: atom_id res chain seq x y z
N MET A 1 49.83 -29.24 -30.05
CA MET A 1 50.11 -27.84 -29.67
C MET A 1 49.37 -27.56 -28.38
N LYS A 2 50.10 -27.17 -27.32
CA LYS A 2 49.54 -26.78 -26.01
C LYS A 2 49.10 -25.31 -26.03
N PRO A 3 48.10 -24.96 -25.20
CA PRO A 3 48.19 -23.76 -24.35
C PRO A 3 47.91 -24.18 -22.90
N SER A 4 48.85 -24.13 -21.95
CA SER A 4 49.42 -22.96 -21.22
C SER A 4 48.38 -22.12 -20.48
N ASN A 5 48.11 -22.53 -19.24
CA ASN A 5 47.48 -21.73 -18.19
C ASN A 5 48.53 -20.77 -17.60
N GLU A 6 48.23 -19.48 -17.54
CA GLU A 6 48.91 -18.54 -16.63
C GLU A 6 47.86 -17.97 -15.67
N THR A 7 48.08 -18.24 -14.39
CA THR A 7 47.34 -17.71 -13.24
C THR A 7 48.17 -16.59 -12.65
N THR A 8 47.62 -15.39 -12.52
CA THR A 8 48.27 -14.26 -11.83
C THR A 8 47.58 -14.07 -10.48
N GLU A 9 48.29 -14.39 -9.40
CA GLU A 9 47.90 -14.05 -8.02
C GLU A 9 48.30 -12.59 -7.73
N GLU A 10 47.32 -11.72 -7.50
CA GLU A 10 47.54 -10.40 -6.89
C GLU A 10 47.44 -10.48 -5.37
N LYS A 11 48.49 -9.94 -4.74
CA LYS A 11 48.80 -9.97 -3.32
C LYS A 11 48.12 -8.79 -2.63
N MET A 12 47.10 -9.04 -1.80
CA MET A 12 46.51 -8.00 -0.96
C MET A 12 47.34 -7.78 0.31
N THR A 13 47.83 -6.54 0.48
CA THR A 13 48.51 -6.04 1.69
C THR A 13 47.47 -5.44 2.64
N THR A 14 47.41 -5.98 3.87
CA THR A 14 46.54 -5.49 4.95
C THR A 14 47.26 -4.41 5.76
N GLU A 15 46.82 -3.15 5.66
CA GLU A 15 47.20 -2.10 6.60
C GLU A 15 46.25 -2.07 7.80
N LYS A 16 46.82 -2.00 9.01
CA LYS A 16 46.12 -1.88 10.29
C LYS A 16 45.64 -0.45 10.52
N PRO A 17 44.43 -0.21 11.04
CA PRO A 17 44.11 1.06 11.69
C PRO A 17 44.62 1.08 13.14
N VAL A 18 45.34 2.16 13.48
CA VAL A 18 45.70 2.57 14.85
C VAL A 18 44.51 3.33 15.42
N THR A 19 43.90 2.81 16.48
CA THR A 19 42.84 3.51 17.22
C THR A 19 43.47 4.19 18.43
N GLU A 20 43.55 5.52 18.36
CA GLU A 20 43.86 6.37 19.50
C GLU A 20 42.67 6.42 20.48
N LYS A 21 43.03 6.46 21.76
CA LYS A 21 42.18 6.39 22.94
C LYS A 21 41.76 7.81 23.34
N PRO A 22 40.47 8.13 23.57
CA PRO A 22 40.14 9.36 24.26
C PRO A 22 40.26 9.16 25.78
N THR A 23 41.01 10.09 26.38
CA THR A 23 41.32 10.23 27.79
C THR A 23 40.12 10.78 28.57
N THR A 24 39.92 10.19 29.74
CA THR A 24 38.99 10.60 30.80
C THR A 24 39.48 11.88 31.48
N GLU A 25 38.61 12.88 31.61
CA GLU A 25 38.71 13.88 32.68
C GLU A 25 37.47 13.75 33.58
N GLU A 26 37.75 13.40 34.84
CA GLU A 26 36.85 13.50 35.98
C GLU A 26 36.83 14.94 36.55
N VAL A 27 36.05 15.10 37.62
CA VAL A 27 36.02 16.16 38.65
C VAL A 27 35.20 17.42 38.27
N THR A 28 34.38 18.05 39.12
CA THR A 28 34.11 17.95 40.57
C THR A 28 32.70 18.49 40.88
N THR A 29 32.13 17.96 41.96
CA THR A 29 30.98 18.34 42.77
C THR A 29 30.92 19.82 43.19
N GLU A 30 29.73 20.42 43.17
CA GLU A 30 29.27 21.29 44.27
C GLU A 30 27.78 21.04 44.56
N GLU A 31 27.50 20.63 45.80
CA GLU A 31 26.18 20.66 46.41
C GLU A 31 25.82 22.11 46.74
N THR A 32 24.56 22.51 46.54
CA THR A 32 23.98 23.56 47.39
C THR A 32 22.51 23.25 47.67
N MET A 33 22.21 23.30 48.95
CA MET A 33 20.93 23.01 49.57
C MET A 33 19.84 24.07 49.28
N THR A 34 18.62 23.55 49.14
CA THR A 34 17.38 24.02 49.76
C THR A 34 17.00 25.49 49.62
N GLU A 35 15.92 25.77 48.87
CA GLU A 35 14.71 26.36 49.47
C GLU A 35 13.47 26.20 48.58
N LYS A 36 12.39 25.74 49.23
CA LYS A 36 11.03 25.66 48.73
C LYS A 36 10.37 27.03 48.92
N PRO A 37 9.61 27.52 47.94
CA PRO A 37 8.27 27.96 48.27
C PRO A 37 7.22 27.41 47.32
N THR A 38 6.17 26.89 47.95
CA THR A 38 4.86 26.65 47.34
C THR A 38 4.27 28.00 46.90
N SER A 39 3.90 28.15 45.63
CA SER A 39 2.72 28.94 45.28
C SER A 39 2.08 28.40 44.00
N GLU A 40 0.85 27.90 44.18
CA GLU A 40 -0.10 27.68 43.11
C GLU A 40 -0.53 29.04 42.53
N ALA A 41 -0.29 29.25 41.24
CA ALA A 41 -1.05 30.22 40.45
C ALA A 41 -1.16 29.71 39.02
N LYS A 42 -2.42 29.43 38.63
CA LYS A 42 -2.88 29.00 37.31
C LYS A 42 -2.15 29.73 36.16
N LYS A 43 -1.44 28.96 35.33
CA LYS A 43 -1.17 29.29 33.93
C LYS A 43 -1.68 28.14 33.07
N LYS A 44 -2.95 28.23 32.71
CA LYS A 44 -3.57 27.55 31.57
C LYS A 44 -4.17 28.68 30.74
N ASP A 45 -4.08 28.61 29.42
CA ASP A 45 -4.64 29.56 28.44
C ASP A 45 -3.65 30.59 27.84
N THR A 46 -2.47 30.15 27.38
CA THR A 46 -1.66 30.99 26.45
C THR A 46 -0.98 30.22 25.30
N ASP A 47 -1.05 28.89 25.28
CA ASP A 47 -0.48 28.11 24.16
C ASP A 47 -1.46 27.86 22.99
N GLU A 48 -2.75 28.11 23.17
CA GLU A 48 -3.77 27.79 22.14
C GLU A 48 -3.86 28.91 21.08
N VAL A 49 -3.67 30.18 21.48
CA VAL A 49 -3.80 31.35 20.59
C VAL A 49 -2.57 31.54 19.68
N ALA A 50 -1.39 31.06 20.09
CA ALA A 50 -0.20 31.09 19.24
C ALA A 50 -0.26 30.06 18.11
N LYS A 51 -0.90 28.91 18.37
CA LYS A 51 -1.07 27.82 17.40
C LYS A 51 -2.03 28.19 16.27
N GLU A 52 -3.13 28.87 16.59
CA GLU A 52 -4.12 29.32 15.59
C GLU A 52 -3.56 30.39 14.62
N LYS A 53 -2.63 31.23 15.05
CA LYS A 53 -2.03 32.25 14.16
C LYS A 53 -0.97 31.71 13.21
N GLU A 54 -0.24 30.67 13.62
CA GLU A 54 0.78 30.04 12.77
C GLU A 54 0.12 29.13 11.71
N ASP A 55 -0.97 28.45 12.08
CA ASP A 55 -1.77 27.65 11.14
C ASP A 55 -2.47 28.53 10.07
N ALA A 56 -2.90 29.76 10.44
CA ALA A 56 -3.50 30.69 9.48
C ALA A 56 -2.49 31.29 8.47
N ALA A 57 -1.24 31.55 8.88
CA ALA A 57 -0.21 32.10 8.00
C ALA A 57 0.40 31.05 7.03
N ASN A 58 0.30 29.76 7.38
CA ASN A 58 0.74 28.67 6.50
C ASN A 58 -0.37 28.07 5.63
N SER A 59 -1.66 28.36 5.93
CA SER A 59 -2.82 27.89 5.15
C SER A 59 -2.75 28.26 3.65
N ASP A 60 -2.23 29.46 3.33
CA ASP A 60 -2.12 29.96 1.95
C ASP A 60 -1.14 29.16 1.07
N LYS A 61 -0.29 28.30 1.66
CA LYS A 61 0.69 27.47 0.92
C LYS A 61 0.07 26.23 0.27
N ILE A 62 -1.12 25.80 0.73
CA ILE A 62 -1.79 24.57 0.29
C ILE A 62 -3.20 24.90 -0.21
N GLU A 63 -3.31 25.97 -1.00
CA GLU A 63 -4.57 26.29 -1.66
C GLU A 63 -5.01 25.16 -2.59
N GLY A 64 -6.30 24.82 -2.52
CA GLY A 64 -6.95 23.86 -3.41
C GLY A 64 -6.87 22.38 -2.99
N PHE A 65 -6.21 22.04 -1.87
CA PHE A 65 -6.12 20.67 -1.39
C PHE A 65 -6.65 20.53 0.05
N SER A 66 -7.97 20.50 0.21
CA SER A 66 -8.63 20.40 1.53
C SER A 66 -8.33 19.12 2.31
N PHE A 67 -7.70 18.15 1.67
CA PHE A 67 -7.29 16.88 2.24
C PHE A 67 -5.81 16.83 2.64
N VAL A 68 -5.06 17.92 2.46
CA VAL A 68 -3.66 18.03 2.89
C VAL A 68 -3.50 19.21 3.84
N ASP A 69 -2.86 18.98 4.98
CA ASP A 69 -2.53 20.06 5.91
C ASP A 69 -1.12 20.64 5.68
N THR A 70 -0.82 21.75 6.36
CA THR A 70 0.45 22.49 6.27
C THR A 70 1.68 21.67 6.64
N LYS A 71 1.49 20.53 7.33
CA LYS A 71 2.55 19.62 7.74
C LYS A 71 2.69 18.41 6.82
N GLY A 72 1.95 18.40 5.72
CA GLY A 72 1.95 17.34 4.72
C GLY A 72 1.16 16.10 5.16
N ARG A 73 0.31 16.17 6.19
CA ARG A 73 -0.59 15.06 6.53
C ARG A 73 -1.73 15.01 5.53
N VAL A 74 -2.09 13.82 5.09
CA VAL A 74 -3.05 13.56 4.02
C VAL A 74 -4.22 12.76 4.57
N ASN A 75 -5.42 13.32 4.48
CA ASN A 75 -6.66 12.63 4.80
C ASN A 75 -7.08 11.72 3.63
N ILE A 76 -6.56 10.50 3.64
CA ILE A 76 -6.75 9.52 2.57
C ILE A 76 -8.15 8.89 2.56
N SER A 77 -8.95 9.09 3.63
CA SER A 77 -10.35 8.67 3.69
C SER A 77 -11.33 9.71 3.14
N SER A 78 -10.87 10.92 2.78
CA SER A 78 -11.73 11.97 2.26
C SER A 78 -12.10 11.78 0.78
N GLN A 79 -13.33 12.16 0.41
CA GLN A 79 -13.78 12.15 -0.99
C GLN A 79 -12.92 13.05 -1.88
N ALA A 80 -12.54 14.22 -1.39
CA ALA A 80 -11.69 15.15 -2.12
C ALA A 80 -10.31 14.54 -2.46
N PHE A 81 -9.73 13.75 -1.55
CA PHE A 81 -8.51 13.00 -1.82
C PHE A 81 -8.75 11.96 -2.93
N MET A 82 -9.82 11.17 -2.83
CA MET A 82 -10.11 10.12 -3.81
C MET A 82 -10.31 10.69 -5.22
N ASP A 83 -11.17 11.71 -5.35
CA ASP A 83 -11.45 12.39 -6.61
C ASP A 83 -10.17 12.99 -7.24
N TYR A 84 -9.30 13.56 -6.40
CA TYR A 84 -8.04 14.10 -6.85
C TYR A 84 -7.03 13.00 -7.19
N TYR A 85 -6.74 12.08 -6.29
CA TYR A 85 -5.62 11.16 -6.43
C TYR A 85 -5.87 10.13 -7.54
N PHE A 86 -7.09 9.60 -7.64
CA PHE A 86 -7.43 8.56 -8.62
C PHE A 86 -7.67 9.11 -10.04
N SER A 87 -7.79 10.43 -10.20
CA SER A 87 -8.02 11.06 -11.51
C SER A 87 -6.76 11.38 -12.33
N GLY A 88 -5.55 11.16 -11.80
CA GLY A 88 -4.35 11.31 -12.59
C GLY A 88 -3.11 10.66 -11.99
N ASN A 89 -2.05 10.54 -12.79
CA ASN A 89 -0.75 10.10 -12.30
C ASN A 89 -0.17 11.13 -11.32
N ARG A 90 -0.07 10.76 -10.03
CA ARG A 90 0.41 11.65 -8.96
C ARG A 90 1.90 11.45 -8.63
N ARG A 91 2.57 10.54 -9.32
CA ARG A 91 4.00 10.25 -9.12
C ARG A 91 4.90 11.47 -9.33
N THR A 92 4.52 12.35 -10.26
CA THR A 92 5.32 13.54 -10.62
C THR A 92 4.70 14.86 -10.18
N LYS A 93 3.50 14.84 -9.58
CA LYS A 93 2.83 16.03 -9.05
C LYS A 93 1.78 15.67 -8.01
N PHE A 94 1.92 16.24 -6.81
CA PHE A 94 0.98 16.08 -5.71
C PHE A 94 0.99 17.35 -4.85
N ALA A 95 -0.18 17.87 -4.48
CA ALA A 95 -0.35 18.97 -3.51
C ALA A 95 0.76 20.06 -3.54
N ASN A 96 0.77 20.89 -4.58
CA ASN A 96 1.74 21.99 -4.80
C ASN A 96 3.22 21.62 -4.98
N ILE A 97 3.62 20.35 -4.88
CA ILE A 97 4.93 19.88 -5.30
C ILE A 97 4.86 19.15 -6.65
N LYS A 98 5.96 19.21 -7.41
CA LYS A 98 6.09 18.57 -8.72
C LYS A 98 7.53 18.14 -8.99
N GLN A 99 7.71 17.15 -9.85
CA GLN A 99 9.01 16.73 -10.36
C GLN A 99 9.78 17.94 -10.93
N GLY A 100 11.09 17.97 -10.69
CA GLY A 100 11.96 19.04 -11.17
C GLY A 100 12.19 20.21 -10.21
N ILE A 101 11.46 20.31 -9.09
CA ILE A 101 11.74 21.32 -8.04
C ILE A 101 12.82 20.83 -7.07
N THR A 102 13.49 21.75 -6.38
CA THR A 102 14.52 21.41 -5.39
C THR A 102 13.92 21.05 -4.03
N ARG A 103 14.70 20.37 -3.18
CA ARG A 103 14.35 20.15 -1.77
C ARG A 103 13.95 21.42 -1.03
N ASN A 104 14.71 22.51 -1.19
CA ASN A 104 14.39 23.79 -0.54
C ASN A 104 13.00 24.32 -0.96
N GLN A 105 12.56 24.05 -2.20
CA GLN A 105 11.23 24.43 -2.65
C GLN A 105 10.13 23.55 -2.03
N VAL A 106 10.41 22.26 -1.78
CA VAL A 106 9.51 21.38 -1.03
C VAL A 106 9.41 21.85 0.43
N GLU A 107 10.55 22.15 1.06
CA GLU A 107 10.61 22.62 2.44
C GLU A 107 9.95 23.98 2.65
N ALA A 108 9.88 24.82 1.61
CA ALA A 108 9.12 26.06 1.67
C ALA A 108 7.61 25.83 1.81
N VAL A 109 7.10 24.69 1.31
CA VAL A 109 5.69 24.28 1.37
C VAL A 109 5.39 23.53 2.69
N TYR A 110 6.22 22.56 3.07
CA TYR A 110 5.91 21.57 4.11
C TYR A 110 6.85 21.57 5.33
N ASP A 111 7.70 22.59 5.46
CA ASP A 111 8.82 22.62 6.40
C ASP A 111 9.85 21.51 6.13
N LYS A 112 10.85 21.40 7.01
CA LYS A 112 11.95 20.43 6.86
C LYS A 112 11.46 18.99 6.93
N SER A 113 12.18 18.10 6.24
CA SER A 113 11.91 16.67 6.32
C SER A 113 11.96 16.15 7.76
N GLN A 114 11.04 15.25 8.06
CA GLN A 114 10.92 14.55 9.35
C GLN A 114 11.70 13.23 9.37
N GLY A 115 12.49 12.96 8.33
CA GLY A 115 13.35 11.78 8.20
C GLY A 115 12.98 10.88 7.02
N VAL A 116 13.23 9.59 7.19
CA VAL A 116 13.10 8.60 6.12
C VAL A 116 11.65 8.16 5.92
N GLY A 117 11.18 8.28 4.67
CA GLY A 117 9.98 7.65 4.14
C GLY A 117 10.29 6.33 3.42
N GLN A 118 9.33 5.42 3.40
CA GLN A 118 9.45 4.09 2.81
C GLN A 118 8.64 4.01 1.52
N SER A 119 9.28 3.79 0.37
CA SER A 119 8.54 3.31 -0.80
C SER A 119 8.32 1.80 -0.70
N ALA A 120 7.21 1.31 -1.27
CA ALA A 120 7.04 -0.10 -1.52
C ALA A 120 7.98 -0.61 -2.63
N GLN A 121 8.34 0.24 -3.59
CA GLN A 121 9.06 -0.15 -4.81
C GLN A 121 10.41 0.55 -5.03
N THR A 122 10.53 1.85 -4.77
CA THR A 122 11.62 2.69 -5.31
C THR A 122 12.70 3.07 -4.31
N GLY A 123 12.65 2.57 -3.07
CA GLY A 123 13.67 2.80 -2.04
C GLY A 123 13.27 3.80 -0.93
N VAL A 124 14.29 4.50 -0.40
CA VAL A 124 14.15 5.44 0.73
C VAL A 124 13.99 6.86 0.18
N GLY A 125 12.92 7.56 0.60
CA GLY A 125 12.70 8.98 0.32
C GLY A 125 12.72 9.82 1.58
N GLU A 126 12.54 11.12 1.43
CA GLU A 126 12.38 12.05 2.55
C GLU A 126 10.91 12.30 2.85
N ARG A 127 10.58 12.32 4.14
CA ARG A 127 9.22 12.39 4.63
C ARG A 127 8.83 13.81 5.02
N TYR A 128 7.68 14.26 4.52
CA TYR A 128 7.02 15.53 4.81
C TYR A 128 5.57 15.23 5.20
N GLY A 129 5.34 14.87 6.46
CA GLY A 129 4.06 14.37 6.92
C GLY A 129 3.78 12.97 6.36
N ASP A 130 2.72 12.84 5.59
CA ASP A 130 2.37 11.61 4.87
C ASP A 130 2.92 11.57 3.44
N ILE A 131 3.59 12.64 3.00
CA ILE A 131 4.18 12.75 1.66
C ILE A 131 5.63 12.29 1.72
N VAL A 132 6.02 11.41 0.80
CA VAL A 132 7.40 10.97 0.63
C VAL A 132 7.92 11.44 -0.71
N VAL A 133 9.07 12.07 -0.69
CA VAL A 133 9.72 12.67 -1.85
C VAL A 133 11.06 11.99 -2.08
N VAL A 134 11.23 11.40 -3.24
CA VAL A 134 12.50 10.83 -3.69
C VAL A 134 13.22 11.88 -4.52
N TYR A 135 14.44 12.23 -4.09
CA TYR A 135 15.31 13.17 -4.79
C TYR A 135 16.35 12.41 -5.62
N ASN A 136 16.71 12.96 -6.78
CA ASN A 136 17.83 12.46 -7.58
C ASN A 136 19.19 12.97 -7.04
N GLN A 137 20.27 12.64 -7.74
CA GLN A 137 21.64 13.02 -7.35
C GLN A 137 21.89 14.55 -7.37
N GLN A 138 21.01 15.32 -7.99
CA GLN A 138 21.05 16.78 -8.07
C GLN A 138 20.14 17.46 -7.02
N ASP A 139 19.61 16.69 -6.06
CA ASP A 139 18.68 17.17 -5.02
C ASP A 139 17.39 17.80 -5.58
N ILE A 140 16.92 17.21 -6.68
CA ILE A 140 15.70 17.58 -7.38
C ILE A 140 14.68 16.46 -7.24
N VAL A 141 13.41 16.83 -7.02
CA VAL A 141 12.28 15.90 -6.92
C VAL A 141 12.21 15.04 -8.18
N ASP A 142 12.32 13.74 -8.00
CA ASP A 142 12.16 12.72 -9.04
C ASP A 142 10.78 12.05 -8.94
N THR A 143 10.46 11.52 -7.77
CA THR A 143 9.21 10.77 -7.51
C THR A 143 8.55 11.23 -6.22
N ILE A 144 7.21 11.25 -6.22
CA ILE A 144 6.37 11.56 -5.07
C ILE A 144 5.45 10.36 -4.81
N LEU A 145 5.34 9.95 -3.55
CA LEU A 145 4.45 8.87 -3.08
C LEU A 145 3.90 9.20 -1.70
N LEU A 146 2.94 8.39 -1.21
CA LEU A 146 2.33 8.60 0.10
C LEU A 146 2.67 7.48 1.08
N ASN A 147 2.99 7.85 2.31
CA ASN A 147 3.08 6.99 3.50
C ASN A 147 2.10 7.49 4.57
N PRO A 148 0.81 7.18 4.42
CA PRO A 148 -0.22 7.67 5.33
C PRO A 148 0.05 7.25 6.78
N THR A 149 -0.13 8.17 7.72
CA THR A 149 -0.16 7.87 9.16
C THR A 149 -1.50 7.35 9.63
N GLU A 150 -2.58 7.62 8.86
CA GLU A 150 -3.92 7.10 9.13
C GLU A 150 -3.92 5.57 9.06
N LYS A 151 -4.42 4.95 10.13
CA LYS A 151 -4.46 3.49 10.27
C LYS A 151 -5.72 2.92 9.62
N LEU A 152 -5.71 2.82 8.30
CA LEU A 152 -6.77 2.16 7.53
C LEU A 152 -6.38 0.71 7.24
N ASN A 153 -7.26 -0.23 7.55
CA ASN A 153 -7.05 -1.65 7.23
C ASN A 153 -7.63 -2.00 5.85
N VAL A 154 -7.57 -3.29 5.50
CA VAL A 154 -8.10 -3.81 4.24
C VAL A 154 -9.59 -3.53 4.04
N GLU A 155 -10.42 -3.72 5.08
CA GLU A 155 -11.87 -3.51 5.01
C GLU A 155 -12.21 -2.02 4.87
N ASP A 156 -11.47 -1.15 5.57
CA ASP A 156 -11.63 0.30 5.44
C ASP A 156 -11.35 0.76 4.01
N ILE A 157 -10.27 0.25 3.40
CA ILE A 157 -9.89 0.59 2.04
C ILE A 157 -10.93 0.08 1.02
N ARG A 158 -11.44 -1.15 1.16
CA ARG A 158 -12.53 -1.62 0.28
C ARG A 158 -13.80 -0.78 0.44
N ARG A 159 -14.14 -0.38 1.65
CA ARG A 159 -15.32 0.47 1.91
C ARG A 159 -15.16 1.86 1.29
N LEU A 160 -13.95 2.42 1.32
CA LEU A 160 -13.68 3.77 0.82
C LEU A 160 -13.50 3.79 -0.71
N TYR A 161 -12.68 2.90 -1.24
CA TYR A 161 -12.22 2.95 -2.63
C TYR A 161 -12.97 1.96 -3.55
N GLY A 162 -13.80 1.10 -2.97
CA GLY A 162 -14.47 0.01 -3.68
C GLY A 162 -13.57 -1.22 -3.85
N GLU A 163 -14.06 -2.17 -4.64
CA GLU A 163 -13.32 -3.38 -4.96
C GLU A 163 -12.13 -3.07 -5.89
N PRO A 164 -10.92 -3.58 -5.60
CA PRO A 164 -9.77 -3.37 -6.46
C PRO A 164 -9.89 -4.16 -7.76
N THR A 165 -9.23 -3.68 -8.82
CA THR A 165 -9.09 -4.42 -10.08
C THR A 165 -8.28 -5.70 -9.88
N LEU A 166 -7.23 -5.65 -9.05
CA LEU A 166 -6.47 -6.81 -8.63
C LEU A 166 -6.29 -6.81 -7.11
N ASP A 167 -6.62 -7.93 -6.49
CA ASP A 167 -6.40 -8.19 -5.07
C ASP A 167 -5.23 -9.17 -4.91
N GLU A 168 -4.01 -8.63 -4.79
CA GLU A 168 -2.82 -9.45 -4.53
C GLU A 168 -2.74 -9.92 -3.07
N HIS A 169 -3.52 -9.32 -2.18
CA HIS A 169 -3.61 -9.71 -0.78
C HIS A 169 -4.30 -11.08 -0.64
N GLN A 170 -5.33 -11.35 -1.44
CA GLN A 170 -5.98 -12.66 -1.51
C GLN A 170 -5.00 -13.77 -1.93
N TYR A 171 -4.14 -13.52 -2.93
CA TYR A 171 -3.12 -14.50 -3.35
C TYR A 171 -2.12 -14.84 -2.24
N MET A 172 -1.84 -13.91 -1.34
CA MET A 172 -1.02 -14.20 -0.16
C MET A 172 -1.77 -15.00 0.90
N LYS A 173 -3.05 -14.71 1.14
CA LYS A 173 -3.89 -15.51 2.06
C LYS A 173 -3.96 -16.97 1.62
N GLU A 174 -4.02 -17.20 0.31
CA GLU A 174 -4.08 -18.54 -0.29
C GLU A 174 -2.70 -19.21 -0.41
N GLY A 175 -1.61 -18.53 -0.02
CA GLY A 175 -0.24 -19.05 -0.09
C GLY A 175 0.31 -19.16 -1.51
N ILE A 176 -0.39 -18.63 -2.52
CA ILE A 176 -0.02 -18.70 -3.95
C ILE A 176 1.20 -17.80 -4.23
N ALA A 177 1.33 -16.68 -3.51
CA ALA A 177 2.43 -15.73 -3.68
C ALA A 177 3.81 -16.25 -3.21
N ALA A 178 3.88 -17.37 -2.48
CA ALA A 178 5.10 -17.89 -1.87
C ALA A 178 6.21 -18.32 -2.86
N GLY A 179 5.90 -18.40 -4.17
CA GLY A 179 6.86 -18.76 -5.22
C GLY A 179 7.69 -17.61 -5.79
N LYS A 180 7.34 -16.35 -5.52
CA LYS A 180 8.08 -15.16 -6.00
C LYS A 180 8.98 -14.67 -4.87
N GLY A 181 10.22 -15.14 -4.80
CA GLY A 181 11.16 -14.96 -3.68
C GLY A 181 11.63 -13.54 -3.33
N GLY A 182 10.72 -12.59 -3.15
CA GLY A 182 10.94 -11.27 -2.60
C GLY A 182 10.00 -10.99 -1.41
N ALA A 183 10.24 -9.89 -0.70
CA ALA A 183 9.35 -9.37 0.33
C ALA A 183 8.05 -8.86 -0.32
N TYR A 184 7.20 -9.78 -0.77
CA TYR A 184 5.94 -9.47 -1.41
C TYR A 184 5.00 -8.92 -0.34
N MET A 185 4.52 -7.68 -0.54
CA MET A 185 3.60 -7.02 0.36
C MET A 185 2.19 -7.10 -0.20
N PRO A 186 1.17 -7.28 0.65
CA PRO A 186 -0.22 -7.24 0.21
C PRO A 186 -0.53 -5.91 -0.44
N THR A 187 -1.10 -5.98 -1.64
CA THR A 187 -1.38 -4.80 -2.45
C THR A 187 -2.75 -4.93 -3.08
N PHE A 188 -3.51 -3.84 -3.02
CA PHE A 188 -4.66 -3.63 -3.87
C PHE A 188 -4.27 -2.77 -5.04
N ILE A 189 -4.67 -3.17 -6.23
CA ILE A 189 -4.43 -2.41 -7.45
C ILE A 189 -5.76 -1.92 -8.01
N TYR A 190 -5.87 -0.60 -8.15
CA TYR A 190 -7.00 0.09 -8.73
C TYR A 190 -6.63 0.61 -10.10
N ASP A 191 -7.17 -0.05 -11.12
CA ASP A 191 -7.02 0.32 -12.53
C ASP A 191 -8.43 0.52 -13.11
N GLY A 192 -9.10 1.58 -12.64
CA GLY A 192 -10.46 1.92 -13.05
C GLY A 192 -10.56 2.52 -14.45
N ASN A 193 -9.42 2.85 -15.07
CA ASN A 193 -9.36 3.42 -16.41
C ASN A 193 -8.07 2.97 -17.12
N ASN A 194 -8.05 1.72 -17.59
CA ASN A 194 -6.93 1.09 -18.29
C ASN A 194 -6.38 1.85 -19.53
N GLN A 195 -7.01 2.95 -19.93
CA GLN A 195 -6.56 3.81 -21.04
C GLN A 195 -5.68 4.99 -20.58
N ASN A 196 -5.63 5.29 -19.28
CA ASN A 196 -4.88 6.44 -18.76
C ASN A 196 -3.37 6.17 -18.56
N GLY A 197 -2.94 4.91 -18.73
CA GLY A 197 -1.54 4.48 -18.63
C GLY A 197 -0.99 4.37 -17.20
N TYR A 198 -1.84 4.42 -16.17
CA TYR A 198 -1.42 4.26 -14.78
C TYR A 198 -2.45 3.50 -13.93
N HIS A 199 -1.98 2.92 -12.83
CA HIS A 199 -2.85 2.38 -11.78
C HIS A 199 -2.45 2.92 -10.41
N VAL A 200 -3.38 2.84 -9.45
CA VAL A 200 -3.11 3.19 -8.05
C VAL A 200 -2.89 1.91 -7.25
N SER A 201 -1.73 1.82 -6.61
CA SER A 201 -1.33 0.71 -5.76
C SER A 201 -1.48 1.11 -4.29
N VAL A 202 -2.26 0.35 -3.52
CA VAL A 202 -2.38 0.50 -2.06
C VAL A 202 -1.71 -0.69 -1.41
N THR A 203 -0.51 -0.47 -0.87
CA THR A 203 0.30 -1.51 -0.23
C THR A 203 0.05 -1.54 1.28
N PHE A 204 -0.06 -2.71 1.86
CA PHE A 204 -0.27 -2.93 3.29
C PHE A 204 0.99 -3.44 4.00
N THR A 205 1.14 -3.12 5.27
CA THR A 205 2.29 -3.53 6.11
C THR A 205 2.37 -5.05 6.37
N GLY A 206 1.30 -5.79 6.07
CA GLY A 206 1.19 -7.23 6.23
C GLY A 206 -0.23 -7.68 5.90
N ILE A 207 -0.50 -8.99 5.95
CA ILE A 207 -1.84 -9.53 5.69
C ILE A 207 -2.79 -8.98 6.77
N ASP A 208 -3.75 -8.14 6.36
CA ASP A 208 -4.77 -7.51 7.21
C ASP A 208 -4.26 -6.45 8.20
N VAL A 209 -3.11 -5.83 7.92
CA VAL A 209 -2.59 -4.71 8.74
C VAL A 209 -3.04 -3.39 8.09
N TYR A 210 -2.30 -2.31 8.35
CA TYR A 210 -2.63 -0.97 7.90
C TYR A 210 -1.97 -0.65 6.57
N VAL A 211 -2.56 0.29 5.85
CA VAL A 211 -1.94 0.92 4.69
C VAL A 211 -0.53 1.37 5.06
N ARG A 212 0.43 0.91 4.26
CA ARG A 212 1.84 1.29 4.33
C ARG A 212 2.13 2.42 3.36
N ALA A 213 1.66 2.26 2.13
CA ALA A 213 1.95 3.17 1.04
C ALA A 213 0.80 3.24 0.04
N ILE A 214 0.63 4.41 -0.57
CA ILE A 214 -0.23 4.61 -1.74
C ILE A 214 0.65 5.21 -2.84
N GLU A 215 0.71 4.53 -3.98
CA GLU A 215 1.60 4.86 -5.09
C GLU A 215 0.79 4.93 -6.40
N THR A 216 1.26 5.73 -7.36
CA THR A 216 0.76 5.68 -8.74
C THR A 216 1.86 5.12 -9.62
N ASP A 217 1.56 4.01 -10.28
CA ASP A 217 2.51 3.27 -11.09
C ASP A 217 2.13 3.37 -12.56
N GLU A 218 3.13 3.53 -13.43
CA GLU A 218 2.94 3.48 -14.87
C GLU A 218 2.81 2.03 -15.33
N GLY A 219 1.86 1.77 -16.22
CA GLY A 219 1.70 0.46 -16.82
C GLY A 219 0.24 0.08 -17.01
N ASP A 220 -0.03 -0.53 -18.16
CA ASP A 220 -1.30 -1.17 -18.47
C ASP A 220 -1.31 -2.59 -17.88
N LEU A 221 -2.26 -2.86 -16.99
CA LEU A 221 -2.45 -4.20 -16.42
C LEU A 221 -3.25 -5.13 -17.33
N SER A 222 -3.75 -4.64 -18.48
CA SER A 222 -4.54 -5.40 -19.45
C SER A 222 -3.97 -6.77 -19.83
N PRO A 223 -2.64 -7.02 -19.90
CA PRO A 223 -2.14 -8.34 -20.26
C PRO A 223 -2.23 -9.38 -19.13
N GLN A 224 -2.33 -8.96 -17.86
CA GLN A 224 -2.28 -9.89 -16.71
C GLN A 224 -3.67 -10.38 -16.28
N THR A 225 -4.70 -9.55 -16.44
CA THR A 225 -6.08 -9.91 -16.07
C THR A 225 -6.61 -11.06 -16.93
N THR A 226 -6.22 -11.14 -18.20
CA THR A 226 -6.70 -12.17 -19.12
C THR A 226 -6.19 -13.57 -18.76
N GLN A 227 -4.98 -13.72 -18.21
CA GLN A 227 -4.45 -15.04 -17.84
C GLN A 227 -5.04 -15.58 -16.54
N ASN A 228 -5.35 -14.71 -15.56
CA ASN A 228 -5.87 -15.15 -14.28
C ASN A 228 -7.39 -15.45 -14.33
N GLN A 229 -8.17 -14.74 -15.15
CA GLN A 229 -9.59 -15.07 -15.34
C GLN A 229 -9.82 -16.42 -16.03
N THR A 230 -8.95 -16.83 -16.98
CA THR A 230 -9.05 -18.17 -17.59
C THR A 230 -8.76 -19.32 -16.62
N LYS A 231 -8.10 -19.06 -15.49
CA LYS A 231 -7.84 -20.09 -14.46
C LYS A 231 -9.05 -20.33 -13.56
N ASP A 232 -9.84 -19.31 -13.25
CA ASP A 232 -11.09 -19.48 -12.50
C ASP A 232 -12.18 -20.18 -13.34
N GLU A 233 -12.22 -19.96 -14.66
CA GLU A 233 -13.11 -20.72 -15.54
C GLU A 233 -12.71 -22.20 -15.68
N THR A 234 -11.44 -22.56 -15.48
CA THR A 234 -11.03 -23.98 -15.49
C THR A 234 -11.25 -24.69 -14.15
N VAL A 235 -11.45 -23.96 -13.05
CA VAL A 235 -11.77 -24.55 -11.73
C VAL A 235 -13.28 -24.78 -11.57
N GLN A 236 -14.15 -24.05 -12.27
CA GLN A 236 -15.60 -24.34 -12.28
C GLN A 236 -16.06 -25.43 -13.27
N ASN A 237 -15.18 -25.94 -14.14
CA ASN A 237 -15.54 -27.02 -15.08
C ASN A 237 -15.03 -28.41 -14.66
N HIS A 238 -14.60 -28.57 -13.41
CA HIS A 238 -14.63 -29.87 -12.73
C HIS A 238 -15.92 -29.97 -11.91
N GLN A 239 -17.07 -29.79 -12.57
CA GLN A 239 -18.32 -30.31 -12.02
C GLN A 239 -18.17 -31.81 -11.82
N ASN A 240 -18.17 -32.20 -10.55
CA ASN A 240 -18.38 -33.54 -10.03
C ASN A 240 -19.23 -34.40 -10.99
N GLN A 241 -18.60 -35.25 -11.78
CA GLN A 241 -19.27 -36.45 -12.24
C GLN A 241 -19.44 -37.33 -11.01
N VAL A 242 -20.61 -37.22 -10.38
CA VAL A 242 -21.03 -38.18 -9.36
C VAL A 242 -21.01 -39.54 -10.03
N THR A 243 -20.09 -40.42 -9.62
CA THR A 243 -20.00 -41.75 -10.21
C THR A 243 -21.22 -42.57 -9.78
N GLU A 244 -21.64 -43.55 -10.59
CA GLU A 244 -22.72 -44.47 -10.20
C GLU A 244 -22.46 -45.14 -8.84
N GLU A 245 -21.20 -45.34 -8.48
CA GLU A 245 -20.80 -45.88 -7.18
C GLU A 245 -21.10 -44.91 -6.02
N GLN A 246 -20.89 -43.60 -6.20
CA GLN A 246 -21.24 -42.59 -5.20
C GLN A 246 -22.76 -42.50 -5.02
N VAL A 247 -23.53 -42.62 -6.10
CA VAL A 247 -25.01 -42.69 -6.05
C VAL A 247 -25.47 -43.97 -5.33
N ARG A 248 -24.88 -45.12 -5.64
CA ARG A 248 -25.19 -46.40 -4.97
C ARG A 248 -24.85 -46.37 -3.48
N ALA A 249 -23.69 -45.81 -3.11
CA ALA A 249 -23.28 -45.68 -1.72
C ALA A 249 -24.22 -44.78 -0.93
N PHE A 250 -24.74 -43.72 -1.55
CA PHE A 250 -25.76 -42.86 -0.95
C PHE A 250 -27.08 -43.62 -0.76
N VAL A 251 -27.61 -44.28 -1.79
CA VAL A 251 -28.87 -45.05 -1.71
C VAL A 251 -28.80 -46.18 -0.67
N LEU A 252 -27.64 -46.82 -0.50
CA LEU A 252 -27.43 -47.83 0.55
C LEU A 252 -27.39 -47.22 1.97
N LYS A 253 -26.97 -45.96 2.09
CA LYS A 253 -26.81 -45.27 3.39
C LYS A 253 -28.10 -44.61 3.87
N VAL A 254 -28.98 -44.17 2.97
CA VAL A 254 -30.27 -43.57 3.35
C VAL A 254 -31.36 -44.63 3.60
N GLY A 255 -31.10 -45.89 3.26
CA GLY A 255 -32.09 -46.96 3.36
C GLY A 255 -33.14 -46.85 2.24
N LYS A 256 -33.68 -48.00 1.81
CA LYS A 256 -34.78 -48.00 0.84
C LYS A 256 -35.97 -47.27 1.48
N PRO A 257 -36.61 -46.33 0.79
CA PRO A 257 -37.85 -45.75 1.29
C PRO A 257 -38.93 -46.83 1.22
N ASP A 258 -39.15 -47.52 2.31
CA ASP A 258 -40.40 -48.23 2.55
C ASP A 258 -41.46 -47.16 2.81
N GLU A 259 -42.44 -47.10 1.92
CA GLU A 259 -43.80 -46.58 2.09
C GLU A 259 -43.95 -45.28 2.91
N VAL A 260 -43.80 -44.13 2.25
CA VAL A 260 -44.41 -42.88 2.71
C VAL A 260 -45.53 -42.50 1.74
N ASN A 261 -46.74 -42.52 2.29
CA ASN A 261 -48.00 -42.17 1.67
C ASN A 261 -47.97 -40.83 0.91
N ASP A 262 -48.52 -40.88 -0.30
CA ASP A 262 -49.48 -39.92 -0.88
C ASP A 262 -49.32 -38.45 -0.43
N VAL A 263 -48.40 -37.73 -1.06
CA VAL A 263 -48.44 -36.27 -1.11
C VAL A 263 -48.30 -35.82 -2.56
N ASP A 264 -49.43 -35.39 -3.11
CA ASP A 264 -49.66 -34.86 -4.44
C ASP A 264 -48.81 -33.61 -4.70
N TYR A 265 -47.61 -33.78 -5.28
CA TYR A 265 -46.83 -32.70 -5.86
C TYR A 265 -47.15 -32.57 -7.35
N LYS A 266 -48.05 -31.64 -7.67
CA LYS A 266 -48.24 -31.13 -9.04
C LYS A 266 -46.96 -30.45 -9.53
N LEU A 267 -46.19 -31.17 -10.34
CA LEU A 267 -45.15 -30.58 -11.19
C LEU A 267 -45.82 -29.72 -12.27
N HIS A 268 -45.59 -28.41 -12.24
CA HIS A 268 -45.85 -27.56 -13.40
C HIS A 268 -44.82 -27.85 -14.48
N HIS A 269 -45.32 -28.35 -15.61
CA HIS A 269 -44.60 -28.49 -16.87
C HIS A 269 -44.17 -27.10 -17.36
N ILE A 270 -42.87 -26.85 -17.48
CA ILE A 270 -42.33 -25.69 -18.22
C ILE A 270 -41.82 -26.25 -19.54
N GLU A 271 -42.67 -26.18 -20.57
CA GLU A 271 -42.25 -26.32 -21.96
C GLU A 271 -41.86 -24.95 -22.51
N GLY A 272 -40.76 -24.91 -23.26
CA GLY A 272 -40.57 -23.93 -24.33
C GLY A 272 -39.31 -23.09 -24.21
N TYR A 273 -38.24 -23.53 -24.88
CA TYR A 273 -37.38 -22.63 -25.66
C TYR A 273 -36.74 -23.44 -26.80
N ASN A 274 -37.37 -23.37 -27.97
CA ASN A 274 -36.75 -23.63 -29.26
C ASN A 274 -37.06 -22.42 -30.14
N ASN A 275 -36.02 -21.69 -30.56
CA ASN A 275 -35.91 -21.12 -31.90
C ASN A 275 -34.52 -20.53 -32.11
N SER A 276 -33.67 -21.35 -32.72
CA SER A 276 -32.53 -20.90 -33.51
C SER A 276 -33.03 -20.72 -34.94
N THR A 277 -32.99 -19.49 -35.45
CA THR A 277 -33.07 -19.25 -36.89
C THR A 277 -31.85 -18.42 -37.28
N ARG A 278 -30.95 -19.12 -37.96
CA ARG A 278 -29.82 -18.61 -38.73
C ARG A 278 -30.38 -18.15 -40.07
N HIS A 279 -30.10 -16.92 -40.47
CA HIS A 279 -30.18 -16.53 -41.87
C HIS A 279 -28.87 -15.88 -42.29
N ASP A 280 -28.48 -16.27 -43.50
CA ASP A 280 -27.34 -15.81 -44.29
C ASP A 280 -27.31 -14.31 -44.55
#